data_AF-A0A2D4IWQ1-F1
#
_entry.id   AF-A0A2D4IWQ1-F1
#
_cell.length_a   1.000
_cell.length_b   1.000
_cell.length_c   1.000
_cell.angle_alpha   90.00
_cell.angle_beta   90.00
_cell.angle_gamma   90.00
#
_symmetry.space_group_name_H-M   'P 1'
#
loop_
_entity.id
_entity.type
_entity.pdbx_description
1 polymer ?
#
loop_
_entity_poly.entity_id
_entity_poly.type
_entity_poly.pdbx_seq_one_letter_code
_entity_poly.pdbx_strand_id
1 'polypeptide(L)'
;TRIDMMWVNGEIVNELKEIEILPNEWADHNPIQIMWKGRKKPKKRWMLNTQLIKEKYVNKLKEELKYFLKENNNEATTKQNIWDTMKAVIRGTTISYNARRNRENYAQQNNLKLRIKELESQLQNTPKDRRLQYQMIVTKHKLNLLEQEGMITKLTAARQIYF
;
A
#
# COMPACT_ATOMS: atom_id res chain seq x y z
N THR A 1 26.73 15.70 11.83
CA THR A 1 26.82 15.11 13.19
C THR A 1 25.78 14.01 13.30
N ARG A 2 26.13 12.81 13.82
CA ARG A 2 25.15 11.72 13.99
C ARG A 2 24.45 11.89 15.34
N ILE A 3 23.22 12.40 15.31
CA ILE A 3 22.46 12.77 16.51
C ILE A 3 21.39 11.70 16.83
N ASP A 4 20.91 11.00 15.81
CA ASP A 4 19.90 9.95 15.97
C ASP A 4 20.56 8.63 16.40
N MET A 5 20.19 8.17 17.60
CA MET A 5 20.70 6.96 18.24
C MET A 5 19.54 6.18 18.86
N MET A 6 19.68 4.85 18.91
CA MET A 6 18.74 3.98 19.62
C MET A 6 19.51 2.97 20.45
N TRP A 7 19.02 2.74 21.67
CA TRP A 7 19.57 1.80 22.63
C TRP A 7 18.57 0.67 22.82
N VAL A 8 19.05 -0.57 22.82
CA VAL A 8 18.20 -1.78 22.93
C VAL A 8 18.79 -2.70 23.99
N ASN A 9 17.93 -3.32 24.80
CA ASN A 9 18.36 -4.37 25.72
C ASN A 9 18.95 -5.54 24.91
N GLY A 10 20.11 -6.05 25.34
CA GLY A 10 20.82 -7.17 24.71
C GLY A 10 19.95 -8.42 24.50
N GLU A 11 18.94 -8.64 25.36
CA GLU A 11 17.99 -9.75 25.23
C GLU A 11 17.11 -9.64 23.98
N ILE A 12 16.75 -8.42 23.59
CA ILE A 12 15.85 -8.14 22.46
C ILE A 12 16.63 -8.09 21.13
N VAL A 13 17.97 -7.94 21.18
CA VAL A 13 18.83 -7.90 19.99
C VAL A 13 18.64 -9.15 19.11
N ASN A 14 18.45 -10.32 19.74
CA ASN A 14 18.22 -11.58 19.04
C ASN A 14 16.86 -11.65 18.32
N GLU A 15 15.91 -10.78 18.68
CA GLU A 15 14.60 -10.68 18.03
C GLU A 15 14.58 -9.68 16.87
N LEU A 16 15.66 -8.91 16.67
CA LEU A 16 15.79 -7.98 15.55
C LEU A 16 16.01 -8.75 14.25
N LYS A 17 15.48 -8.21 13.16
CA LYS A 17 15.65 -8.72 11.80
C LYS A 17 16.57 -7.83 10.98
N GLU A 18 16.35 -6.51 11.02
CA GLU A 18 17.10 -5.55 10.20
C GLU A 18 17.07 -4.17 10.85
N ILE A 19 18.14 -3.40 10.64
CA ILE A 19 18.27 -2.01 11.07
C ILE A 19 18.82 -1.23 9.87
N GLU A 20 18.10 -0.19 9.43
CA GLU A 20 18.53 0.64 8.30
C GLU A 20 18.28 2.13 8.55
N ILE A 21 19.09 2.97 7.91
CA ILE A 21 18.84 4.40 7.83
C ILE A 21 18.12 4.65 6.51
N LEU A 22 16.89 5.15 6.61
CA LEU A 22 16.06 5.45 5.46
C LEU A 22 16.42 6.81 4.85
N PRO A 23 16.12 7.02 3.57
CA PRO A 23 16.19 8.35 2.97
C PRO A 23 15.24 9.29 3.70
N ASN A 24 15.58 10.58 3.70
CA ASN A 24 14.77 11.59 4.32
C ASN A 24 13.58 11.91 3.40
N GLU A 25 12.37 11.59 3.87
CA GLU A 25 11.15 11.83 3.08
C GLU A 25 10.43 13.13 3.50
N TRP A 26 10.60 13.61 4.74
CA TRP A 26 9.79 14.70 5.30
C TRP A 26 10.54 15.65 6.25
N ALA A 27 11.51 15.15 7.01
CA ALA A 27 12.15 15.90 8.09
C ALA A 27 13.46 16.58 7.61
N ASP A 28 14.23 17.11 8.53
CA ASP A 28 15.63 17.49 8.38
C ASP A 28 16.59 16.32 8.71
N HIS A 29 16.11 15.32 9.47
CA HIS A 29 16.84 14.10 9.84
C HIS A 29 16.42 12.86 9.03
N ASN A 30 17.37 11.93 8.80
CA ASN A 30 17.11 10.64 8.18
C ASN A 30 16.51 9.67 9.22
N PRO A 31 15.37 8.99 8.93
CA PRO A 31 14.78 8.04 9.86
C PRO A 31 15.69 6.82 10.08
N ILE A 32 15.69 6.28 11.29
CA ILE A 32 16.24 4.95 11.60
C ILE A 32 15.07 3.97 11.68
N GLN A 33 15.07 2.95 10.83
CA GLN A 33 14.08 1.88 10.85
C GLN A 33 14.66 0.62 11.49
N ILE A 34 13.87 -0.03 12.34
CA ILE A 34 14.17 -1.34 12.90
C ILE A 34 13.02 -2.29 12.61
N MET A 35 13.34 -3.45 12.03
CA MET A 35 12.41 -4.54 11.83
C MET A 35 12.61 -5.61 12.88
N TRP A 36 11.54 -6.00 13.58
CA TRP A 36 11.54 -7.12 14.52
C TRP A 36 10.95 -8.38 13.89
N LYS A 37 11.39 -9.56 14.33
CA LYS A 37 10.84 -10.86 13.91
C LYS A 37 9.35 -10.95 14.24
N GLY A 38 8.95 -10.46 15.42
CA GLY A 38 7.56 -10.28 15.84
C GLY A 38 6.72 -11.56 15.87
N ARG A 39 5.47 -11.44 16.32
CA ARG A 39 4.48 -12.53 16.30
C ARG A 39 3.61 -12.41 15.05
N LYS A 40 3.11 -13.55 14.55
CA LYS A 40 2.16 -13.56 13.42
C LYS A 40 0.92 -12.74 13.78
N LYS A 41 0.59 -11.76 12.92
CA LYS A 41 -0.64 -10.98 13.08
C LYS A 41 -1.87 -11.90 12.98
N PRO A 42 -2.93 -11.67 13.78
CA PRO A 42 -4.14 -12.45 13.67
C PRO A 42 -4.77 -12.30 12.28
N LYS A 43 -5.40 -13.37 11.80
CA LYS A 43 -6.12 -13.35 10.52
C LYS A 43 -7.31 -12.39 10.65
N LYS A 44 -7.26 -11.27 9.91
CA LYS A 44 -8.39 -10.35 9.84
C LYS A 44 -9.47 -10.93 8.93
N ARG A 45 -10.73 -10.74 9.31
CA ARG A 45 -11.86 -10.98 8.40
C ARG A 45 -11.72 -10.05 7.20
N TRP A 46 -11.94 -10.59 6.00
CA TRP A 46 -11.94 -9.78 4.79
C TRP A 46 -13.07 -8.76 4.85
N MET A 47 -12.77 -7.54 4.41
CA MET A 47 -13.73 -6.45 4.25
C MET A 47 -13.49 -5.78 2.90
N LEU A 48 -14.58 -5.30 2.29
CA LEU A 48 -14.52 -4.56 1.05
C LEU A 48 -13.86 -3.19 1.30
N ASN A 49 -12.81 -2.86 0.53
CA ASN A 49 -12.28 -1.50 0.52
C ASN A 49 -13.23 -0.61 -0.29
N THR A 50 -13.99 0.25 0.39
CA THR A 50 -14.98 1.14 -0.22
C THR A 50 -14.37 2.14 -1.20
N GLN A 51 -13.09 2.47 -1.07
CA GLN A 51 -12.40 3.33 -2.03
C GLN A 51 -12.23 2.71 -3.41
N LEU A 52 -12.42 1.39 -3.53
CA LEU A 52 -12.42 0.71 -4.82
C LEU A 52 -13.68 1.00 -5.61
N ILE A 53 -14.76 1.49 -4.99
CA ILE A 53 -16.04 1.80 -5.62
C ILE A 53 -15.90 3.12 -6.41
N LYS A 54 -15.04 3.08 -7.43
CA LYS A 54 -14.83 4.12 -8.44
C LYS A 54 -15.31 3.59 -9.78
N GLU A 55 -15.65 4.50 -10.69
CA GLU A 55 -16.22 4.20 -12.00
C GLU A 55 -15.47 3.07 -12.75
N LYS A 56 -14.14 3.13 -12.79
CA LYS A 56 -13.28 2.11 -13.45
C LYS A 56 -13.50 0.70 -12.90
N TYR A 57 -13.57 0.54 -11.58
CA TYR A 57 -13.78 -0.79 -10.98
C TYR A 57 -15.21 -1.26 -11.15
N VAL A 58 -16.19 -0.36 -10.95
CA VAL A 58 -17.61 -0.66 -11.11
C VAL A 58 -17.91 -1.13 -12.53
N ASN A 59 -17.38 -0.45 -13.54
CA ASN A 59 -17.56 -0.85 -14.93
C ASN A 59 -16.94 -2.22 -15.21
N LYS A 60 -15.73 -2.49 -14.70
CA LYS A 60 -15.12 -3.82 -14.82
C LYS A 60 -15.99 -4.90 -14.16
N LEU A 61 -16.45 -4.67 -12.92
CA LEU A 61 -17.27 -5.63 -12.21
C LEU A 61 -18.61 -5.88 -12.92
N LYS A 62 -19.23 -4.84 -13.50
CA LYS A 62 -20.46 -4.96 -14.29
C LYS A 62 -20.26 -5.88 -15.50
N GLU A 63 -19.16 -5.71 -16.24
CA GLU A 63 -18.88 -6.58 -17.40
C GLU A 63 -18.64 -8.04 -16.99
N GLU A 64 -17.89 -8.28 -15.92
CA GLU A 64 -17.67 -9.63 -15.36
C GLU A 64 -19.00 -10.27 -14.91
N LEU A 65 -19.88 -9.50 -14.27
CA LEU A 65 -21.18 -9.99 -13.81
C LEU A 65 -22.16 -10.24 -14.95
N LYS A 66 -22.17 -9.40 -15.99
CA LYS A 66 -22.96 -9.63 -17.21
C LYS A 66 -22.57 -10.95 -17.86
N TYR A 67 -21.26 -11.19 -18.01
CA TYR A 67 -20.76 -12.45 -18.53
C TYR A 67 -21.15 -13.64 -17.65
N PHE A 68 -20.95 -13.54 -16.33
CA PHE A 68 -21.34 -14.58 -15.39
C PHE A 68 -22.82 -14.94 -15.49
N LEU A 69 -23.72 -13.95 -15.48
CA LEU A 69 -25.16 -14.18 -15.55
C LEU A 69 -25.59 -14.76 -16.91
N LYS A 70 -24.97 -14.33 -18.01
CA LYS A 70 -25.25 -14.87 -19.34
C LYS A 70 -24.99 -16.38 -19.41
N GLU A 71 -23.87 -16.84 -18.83
CA GLU A 71 -23.47 -18.24 -18.92
C GLU A 71 -24.16 -19.15 -17.88
N ASN A 72 -24.55 -18.60 -16.72
CA ASN A 72 -25.03 -19.40 -15.58
C ASN A 72 -26.55 -19.31 -15.34
N ASN A 73 -27.27 -18.40 -16.01
CA ASN A 73 -28.73 -18.27 -15.85
C ASN A 73 -29.47 -19.26 -16.78
N ASN A 74 -29.31 -20.55 -16.50
CA ASN A 74 -30.03 -21.64 -17.17
C ASN A 74 -31.09 -22.27 -16.24
N GLU A 75 -31.99 -23.08 -16.80
CA GLU A 75 -33.07 -23.74 -16.04
C GLU A 75 -32.55 -24.83 -15.10
N ALA A 76 -31.35 -25.37 -15.36
CA ALA A 76 -30.73 -26.42 -14.57
C ALA A 76 -30.16 -25.93 -13.22
N THR A 77 -29.86 -24.63 -13.10
CA THR A 77 -29.23 -24.06 -11.90
C THR A 77 -30.24 -23.33 -11.03
N THR A 78 -30.30 -23.66 -9.74
CA THR A 78 -31.19 -22.97 -8.80
C THR A 78 -30.77 -21.50 -8.64
N LYS A 79 -31.76 -20.62 -8.44
CA LYS A 79 -31.49 -19.18 -8.22
C LYS A 79 -30.59 -18.94 -6.99
N GLN A 80 -30.69 -19.79 -5.97
CA GLN A 80 -29.81 -19.76 -4.79
C GLN A 80 -28.35 -20.01 -5.17
N ASN A 81 -28.07 -21.05 -5.97
CA ASN A 81 -26.70 -21.36 -6.40
C ASN A 81 -26.13 -20.24 -7.28
N ILE A 82 -26.94 -19.62 -8.14
CA ILE A 82 -26.54 -18.46 -8.93
C ILE A 82 -26.14 -17.30 -8.01
N TRP A 83 -26.96 -17.01 -6.99
CA TRP A 83 -26.67 -15.93 -6.02
C TRP A 83 -25.40 -16.18 -5.21
N ASP A 84 -25.21 -17.40 -4.68
CA ASP A 84 -24.04 -17.76 -3.90
C ASP A 84 -22.75 -17.72 -4.72
N THR A 85 -22.81 -18.22 -5.96
CA THR A 85 -21.69 -18.17 -6.89
C THR A 85 -21.38 -16.73 -7.31
N MET A 86 -22.40 -15.91 -7.58
CA MET A 86 -22.21 -14.51 -7.92
C MET A 86 -21.49 -13.75 -6.79
N LYS A 87 -21.86 -13.98 -5.52
CA LYS A 87 -21.14 -13.39 -4.37
C LYS A 87 -19.67 -13.81 -4.35
N ALA A 88 -19.38 -15.07 -4.63
CA ALA A 88 -18.00 -15.57 -4.71
C ALA A 88 -17.22 -14.90 -5.85
N VAL A 89 -17.83 -14.74 -7.03
CA VAL A 89 -17.25 -14.02 -8.19
C VAL A 89 -16.97 -12.57 -7.82
N ILE A 90 -17.94 -11.84 -7.26
CA ILE A 90 -17.75 -10.44 -6.85
C ILE A 90 -16.56 -10.33 -5.90
N ARG A 91 -16.51 -11.19 -4.88
CA ARG A 91 -15.43 -11.19 -3.89
C ARG A 91 -14.07 -11.50 -4.52
N GLY A 92 -13.99 -12.54 -5.36
CA GLY A 92 -12.76 -12.94 -6.05
C GLY A 92 -12.23 -11.83 -6.97
N THR A 93 -13.10 -11.25 -7.78
CA THR A 93 -12.78 -10.13 -8.67
C THR A 93 -12.33 -8.90 -7.88
N THR A 94 -13.00 -8.58 -6.77
CA THR A 94 -12.60 -7.48 -5.86
C THR A 94 -11.20 -7.71 -5.31
N ILE A 95 -10.93 -8.91 -4.77
CA ILE A 95 -9.64 -9.26 -4.14
C ILE A 95 -8.52 -9.16 -5.17
N SER A 96 -8.72 -9.74 -6.36
CA SER A 96 -7.73 -9.70 -7.44
C SER A 96 -7.44 -8.27 -7.89
N TYR A 97 -8.49 -7.46 -8.09
CA TYR A 97 -8.34 -6.05 -8.45
C TYR A 97 -7.55 -5.26 -7.39
N ASN A 98 -7.89 -5.44 -6.12
CA ASN A 98 -7.21 -4.77 -5.00
C ASN A 98 -5.75 -5.22 -4.89
N ALA A 99 -5.48 -6.52 -5.03
CA ALA A 99 -4.12 -7.06 -5.00
C ALA A 99 -3.24 -6.51 -6.13
N ARG A 100 -3.81 -6.35 -7.34
CA ARG A 100 -3.12 -5.70 -8.46
C ARG A 100 -2.82 -4.23 -8.15
N ARG A 101 -3.83 -3.45 -7.74
CA ARG A 101 -3.66 -2.03 -7.38
C ARG A 101 -2.61 -1.84 -6.29
N ASN A 102 -2.62 -2.70 -5.26
CA ASN A 102 -1.65 -2.63 -4.18
C ASN A 102 -0.22 -2.89 -4.66
N ARG A 103 -0.04 -3.86 -5.58
CA ARG A 103 1.28 -4.12 -6.20
C ARG A 103 1.76 -2.93 -7.04
N GLU A 104 0.88 -2.34 -7.84
CA GLU A 104 1.19 -1.16 -8.67
C GLU A 104 1.58 0.04 -7.79
N ASN A 105 0.78 0.34 -6.77
CA ASN A 105 1.06 1.42 -5.82
C ASN A 105 2.37 1.20 -5.06
N TYR A 106 2.63 -0.03 -4.60
CA TYR A 106 3.88 -0.38 -3.91
C TYR A 106 5.09 -0.21 -4.82
N ALA A 107 5.00 -0.65 -6.07
CA ALA A 107 6.08 -0.47 -7.05
C ALA A 107 6.36 1.03 -7.32
N GLN A 108 5.31 1.84 -7.46
CA GLN A 108 5.45 3.30 -7.63
C GLN A 108 6.11 3.97 -6.42
N GLN A 109 5.67 3.62 -5.20
CA GLN A 109 6.27 4.14 -3.97
C GLN A 109 7.75 3.77 -3.87
N ASN A 110 8.09 2.50 -4.10
CA ASN A 110 9.48 2.05 -4.06
C ASN A 110 10.34 2.76 -5.10
N ASN A 111 9.84 2.97 -6.31
CA ASN A 111 10.57 3.70 -7.35
C ASN A 111 10.85 5.16 -6.93
N LEU A 112 9.87 5.83 -6.33
CA LEU A 112 10.05 7.20 -5.81
C LEU A 112 11.05 7.23 -4.64
N LYS A 113 11.00 6.27 -3.70
CA LYS A 113 11.97 6.16 -2.59
C LYS A 113 13.39 5.92 -3.09
N LEU A 114 13.56 5.05 -4.08
CA LEU A 114 14.86 4.83 -4.75
C LEU A 114 15.35 6.12 -5.41
N ARG A 115 14.47 6.84 -6.11
CA ARG A 115 14.83 8.11 -6.74
C ARG A 115 15.23 9.19 -5.72
N ILE A 116 14.56 9.26 -4.57
CA ILE A 116 14.95 10.13 -3.47
C ILE A 116 16.37 9.76 -2.99
N LYS A 117 16.64 8.47 -2.74
CA LYS A 117 17.96 8.00 -2.31
C LYS A 117 19.07 8.36 -3.30
N GLU A 118 18.82 8.22 -4.61
CA GLU A 118 19.76 8.64 -5.66
C GLU A 118 20.01 10.15 -5.63
N LEU A 119 18.95 10.96 -5.57
CA LEU A 119 19.05 12.41 -5.54
C LEU A 119 19.75 12.91 -4.27
N GLU A 120 19.55 12.25 -3.12
CA GLU A 120 20.26 12.55 -1.88
C GLU A 120 21.76 12.31 -2.03
N SER A 121 22.15 11.17 -2.61
CA SER A 121 23.55 10.85 -2.87
C SER A 121 24.21 11.84 -3.84
N GLN A 122 23.48 12.30 -4.86
CA GLN A 122 23.98 13.33 -5.78
C GLN A 122 24.15 14.68 -5.06
N LEU A 123 23.16 15.11 -4.28
CA LEU A 123 23.19 16.36 -3.53
C LEU A 123 24.26 16.38 -2.42
N GLN A 124 24.66 15.22 -1.88
CA GLN A 124 25.82 15.14 -0.98
C GLN A 124 27.11 15.60 -1.66
N ASN A 125 27.27 15.31 -2.96
CA ASN A 125 28.43 15.72 -3.75
C ASN A 125 28.28 17.12 -4.36
N THR A 126 27.05 17.52 -4.71
CA THR A 126 26.75 18.83 -5.32
C THR A 126 25.65 19.61 -4.58
N PRO A 127 25.90 20.09 -3.33
CA PRO A 127 24.84 20.62 -2.46
C PRO A 127 24.10 21.85 -3.00
N LYS A 128 24.75 22.64 -3.87
CA LYS A 128 24.21 23.89 -4.42
C LYS A 128 23.48 23.71 -5.77
N ASP A 129 23.36 22.48 -6.26
CA ASP A 129 22.65 22.21 -7.51
C ASP A 129 21.13 22.39 -7.33
N ARG A 130 20.63 23.57 -7.74
CA ARG A 130 19.20 23.92 -7.67
C ARG A 130 18.32 22.97 -8.49
N ARG A 131 18.83 22.39 -9.58
CA ARG A 131 18.06 21.48 -10.44
C ARG A 131 17.81 20.17 -9.70
N LEU A 132 18.82 19.63 -9.02
CA LEU A 132 18.69 18.42 -8.21
C LEU A 132 17.79 18.66 -6.98
N GLN A 133 17.93 19.80 -6.31
CA GLN A 133 17.05 20.19 -5.20
C GLN A 133 15.58 20.26 -5.64
N TYR A 134 15.30 20.88 -6.79
CA TYR A 134 13.95 20.94 -7.33
C TYR A 134 13.39 19.55 -7.65
N GLN A 135 14.19 18.68 -8.29
CA GLN A 135 13.78 17.29 -8.54
C GLN A 135 13.48 16.53 -7.25
N MET A 136 14.26 16.76 -6.19
CA MET A 136 14.03 16.17 -4.88
C MET A 136 12.68 16.58 -4.32
N ILE A 137 12.38 17.88 -4.31
CA ILE A 137 11.12 18.44 -3.81
C ILE A 137 9.93 17.83 -4.56
N VAL A 138 10.00 17.78 -5.89
CA VAL A 138 8.93 17.22 -6.72
C VAL A 138 8.74 15.72 -6.45
N THR A 139 9.83 14.96 -6.33
CA THR A 139 9.78 13.52 -6.04
C THR A 139 9.16 13.24 -4.67
N LYS A 140 9.58 13.98 -3.63
CA LYS A 140 9.01 13.89 -2.27
C LYS A 140 7.52 14.25 -2.27
N HIS A 141 7.13 15.31 -2.97
CA HIS A 141 5.73 15.70 -3.10
C HIS A 141 4.87 14.60 -3.73
N LYS A 142 5.35 13.98 -4.83
CA LYS A 142 4.66 12.85 -5.47
C LYS A 142 4.51 11.66 -4.53
N LEU A 143 5.53 11.33 -3.74
CA LEU A 143 5.46 10.24 -2.76
C LEU A 143 4.39 10.52 -1.70
N ASN A 144 4.37 11.75 -1.16
CA ASN A 144 3.38 12.16 -0.16
C ASN A 144 1.94 12.03 -0.67
N LEU A 145 1.66 12.46 -1.91
CA LEU A 145 0.32 12.30 -2.52
C LEU A 145 -0.12 10.82 -2.56
N LEU A 146 0.78 9.90 -2.94
CA LEU A 146 0.48 8.47 -2.97
C LEU A 146 0.25 7.89 -1.57
N GLU A 147 0.98 8.34 -0.57
CA GLU A 147 0.81 7.89 0.82
C GLU A 147 -0.51 8.37 1.43
N GLN A 148 -0.91 9.61 1.13
CA GLN A 148 -2.18 10.20 1.57
C GLN A 148 -3.39 9.40 1.06
N GLU A 149 -3.39 8.95 -0.20
CA GLU A 149 -4.46 8.09 -0.70
C GLU A 149 -4.61 6.80 0.14
N GLY A 150 -3.48 6.21 0.54
CA GLY A 150 -3.44 5.02 1.39
C GLY A 150 -3.89 5.27 2.82
N MET A 151 -3.63 6.46 3.39
CA MET A 151 -4.03 6.82 4.74
C MET A 151 -5.55 6.84 4.91
N ILE A 152 -6.29 7.34 3.91
CA ILE A 152 -7.76 7.37 3.98
C ILE A 152 -8.32 5.94 4.15
N THR A 153 -7.74 4.94 3.47
CA THR A 153 -8.20 3.54 3.63
C THR A 153 -7.98 3.05 5.06
N LYS A 154 -6.81 3.37 5.63
CA LYS A 154 -6.46 2.99 7.02
C LYS A 154 -7.39 3.67 8.03
N LEU A 155 -7.71 4.95 7.84
CA LEU A 155 -8.61 5.71 8.70
C LEU A 155 -10.03 5.14 8.67
N THR A 156 -10.57 4.82 7.49
CA THR A 156 -11.90 4.19 7.39
C THR A 156 -11.94 2.85 8.08
N ALA A 157 -10.91 2.01 7.89
CA ALA A 157 -10.82 0.73 8.56
C ALA A 157 -10.68 0.85 10.09
N ALA A 158 -9.97 1.88 10.58
CA ALA A 158 -9.85 2.14 12.00
C ALA A 158 -11.20 2.57 12.60
N ARG A 159 -11.90 3.53 11.99
CA ARG A 159 -13.23 3.98 12.44
C ARG A 159 -14.19 2.80 12.57
N GLN A 160 -14.25 1.92 11.58
CA GLN A 160 -15.18 0.80 11.56
C GLN A 160 -14.87 -0.32 12.57
N ILE A 161 -13.71 -0.32 13.23
CA ILE A 161 -13.41 -1.28 14.31
C ILE A 161 -14.01 -0.82 15.64
N TYR A 162 -14.21 0.49 15.82
CA TYR A 162 -14.67 1.08 17.07
C TYR A 162 -16.18 1.38 17.12
N PHE A 163 -16.87 1.30 15.99
CA PHE A 163 -18.33 1.48 15.85
C PHE A 163 -18.95 0.20 15.29
#